data_AF-A0AAN0M9T3-F1
#
_entry.id   AF-A0AAN0M9T3-F1
#
_cell.length_a   1.000
_cell.length_b   1.000
_cell.length_c   1.000
_cell.angle_alpha   90.00
_cell.angle_beta   90.00
_cell.angle_gamma   90.00
#
_symmetry.space_group_name_H-M   'P 1'
#
loop_
_entity.id
_entity.type
_entity.pdbx_description
1 polymer ?
#
loop_
_entity_poly.entity_id
_entity_poly.type
_entity_poly.pdbx_seq_one_letter_code
_entity_poly.pdbx_strand_id
1 'polypeptide(L)'
;MNELELSLQGASDELFTRYEALATGLAPIHQEVVAGASATDGGWLTDHGPKHIAKVGSEAAKIIGQMGAELVPYEIFLLLLSIQVHDIANISGRANHENRIDEVWGRVFGPLGFDSLDKNMAIQIASTHGGNFEGSKSTLRAVEPNTKYKNIPIRPRLLAAILKLADELAEEIDRASIVQLELGLLPKESEVYHIYSSGLHTAHVEASSGTIELKLAFSSEYFGRKFGKGKGEVFLLEEIFERTLKTWSEAIYCSRFLPNLLLTTVDVDVQIFDEETKLEACRVKYRLEDTGYPTVAAGDIYDVCPDLADFKGKGRLTPESLKATLSSDSSGASSSSEADADEEDKDVSSIGRIVKAVSGFLNENHRRKPISSTHTRISFRRGSC
;
A
#
# COMPACT_ATOMS: atom_id res chain seq x y z
N MET A 1 -4.15 -7.13 -17.54
CA MET A 1 -2.94 -7.88 -17.20
C MET A 1 -1.82 -6.91 -16.89
N ASN A 2 -1.01 -7.17 -15.87
CA ASN A 2 0.20 -6.40 -15.58
C ASN A 2 1.39 -6.89 -16.43
N GLU A 3 2.51 -6.18 -16.38
CA GLU A 3 3.71 -6.51 -17.18
C GLU A 3 4.30 -7.90 -16.88
N LEU A 4 4.20 -8.39 -15.63
CA LEU A 4 4.66 -9.73 -15.27
C LEU A 4 3.79 -10.82 -15.91
N GLU A 5 2.49 -10.63 -15.91
CA GLU A 5 1.54 -11.54 -16.57
C GLU A 5 1.79 -11.61 -18.07
N LEU A 6 1.99 -10.46 -18.72
CA LEU A 6 2.33 -10.38 -20.15
C LEU A 6 3.68 -11.05 -20.45
N SER A 7 4.68 -10.83 -19.58
CA SER A 7 6.00 -11.49 -19.69
C SER A 7 5.89 -13.00 -19.59
N LEU A 8 5.11 -13.51 -18.62
CA LEU A 8 4.88 -14.95 -18.47
C LEU A 8 4.15 -15.53 -19.67
N GLN A 9 3.08 -14.87 -20.13
CA GLN A 9 2.31 -15.29 -21.31
C GLN A 9 3.20 -15.38 -22.54
N GLY A 10 4.03 -14.36 -22.79
CA GLY A 10 4.96 -14.35 -23.93
C GLY A 10 6.06 -15.41 -23.84
N ALA A 11 6.40 -15.87 -22.64
CA ALA A 11 7.48 -16.83 -22.41
C ALA A 11 7.02 -18.29 -22.31
N SER A 12 5.81 -18.55 -21.79
CA SER A 12 5.27 -19.90 -21.62
C SER A 12 3.75 -19.91 -21.43
N ASP A 13 3.02 -20.31 -22.48
CA ASP A 13 1.56 -20.51 -22.44
C ASP A 13 1.14 -21.52 -21.36
N GLU A 14 1.94 -22.57 -21.14
CA GLU A 14 1.66 -23.59 -20.12
C GLU A 14 1.69 -23.00 -18.71
N LEU A 15 2.76 -22.29 -18.35
CA LEU A 15 2.87 -21.67 -17.03
C LEU A 15 1.83 -20.58 -16.83
N PHE A 16 1.53 -19.80 -17.88
CA PHE A 16 0.51 -18.78 -17.85
C PHE A 16 -0.89 -19.37 -17.62
N THR A 17 -1.26 -20.43 -18.35
CA THR A 17 -2.55 -21.14 -18.17
C THR A 17 -2.69 -21.65 -16.73
N ARG A 18 -1.60 -22.19 -16.15
CA ARG A 18 -1.59 -22.66 -14.76
C ARG A 18 -1.78 -21.51 -13.78
N TYR A 19 -1.09 -20.38 -14.00
CA TYR A 19 -1.28 -19.16 -13.21
C TYR A 19 -2.74 -18.67 -13.26
N GLU A 20 -3.34 -18.59 -14.46
CA GLU A 20 -4.72 -18.14 -14.63
C GLU A 20 -5.72 -19.05 -13.89
N ALA A 21 -5.50 -20.37 -13.91
CA ALA A 21 -6.33 -21.31 -13.17
C ALA A 21 -6.27 -21.05 -11.65
N LEU A 22 -5.09 -20.74 -11.11
CA LEU A 22 -4.92 -20.38 -9.71
C LEU A 22 -5.56 -19.03 -9.36
N ALA A 23 -5.29 -18.00 -10.15
CA ALA A 23 -5.85 -16.66 -9.95
C ALA A 23 -7.39 -16.71 -10.00
N THR A 24 -7.96 -17.48 -10.94
CA THR A 24 -9.40 -17.69 -11.05
C THR A 24 -9.96 -18.42 -9.81
N GLY A 25 -9.27 -19.44 -9.32
CA GLY A 25 -9.69 -20.18 -8.13
C GLY A 25 -9.66 -19.34 -6.84
N LEU A 26 -8.70 -18.42 -6.71
CA LEU A 26 -8.58 -17.54 -5.56
C LEU A 26 -9.43 -16.26 -5.64
N ALA A 27 -9.94 -15.89 -6.83
CA ALA A 27 -10.70 -14.66 -7.02
C ALA A 27 -11.86 -14.47 -6.01
N PRO A 28 -12.67 -15.49 -5.66
CA PRO A 28 -13.70 -15.34 -4.62
C PRO A 28 -13.12 -15.03 -3.24
N ILE A 29 -11.95 -15.58 -2.89
CA ILE A 29 -11.27 -15.30 -1.62
C ILE A 29 -10.75 -13.87 -1.59
N HIS A 30 -10.16 -13.39 -2.69
CA HIS A 30 -9.65 -12.02 -2.77
C HIS A 30 -10.75 -10.97 -2.61
N GLN A 31 -11.95 -11.23 -3.13
CA GLN A 31 -13.10 -10.32 -2.97
C GLN A 31 -13.57 -10.22 -1.51
N GLU A 32 -13.39 -11.29 -0.73
CA GLU A 32 -13.91 -11.41 0.63
C GLU A 32 -12.84 -11.18 1.71
N VAL A 33 -11.57 -11.01 1.34
CA VAL A 33 -10.47 -10.95 2.31
C VAL A 33 -10.64 -9.81 3.33
N VAL A 34 -11.07 -8.63 2.89
CA VAL A 34 -11.33 -7.47 3.76
C VAL A 34 -12.53 -7.76 4.66
N ALA A 35 -13.64 -8.26 4.11
CA ALA A 35 -14.84 -8.56 4.89
C ALA A 35 -14.60 -9.68 5.92
N GLY A 36 -13.87 -10.74 5.55
CA GLY A 36 -13.52 -11.85 6.42
C GLY A 36 -12.58 -11.44 7.55
N ALA A 37 -11.57 -10.61 7.26
CA ALA A 37 -10.72 -10.01 8.28
C ALA A 37 -11.53 -9.18 9.27
N SER A 38 -12.42 -8.31 8.75
CA SER A 38 -13.27 -7.46 9.57
C SER A 38 -14.22 -8.25 10.46
N ALA A 39 -14.80 -9.33 9.93
CA ALA A 39 -15.68 -10.22 10.70
C ALA A 39 -14.96 -10.96 11.83
N THR A 40 -13.64 -11.19 11.70
CA THR A 40 -12.84 -11.93 12.68
C THR A 40 -12.22 -11.02 13.73
N ASP A 41 -11.61 -9.91 13.29
CA ASP A 41 -10.80 -9.05 14.16
C ASP A 41 -11.57 -7.83 14.68
N GLY A 42 -12.76 -7.54 14.15
CA GLY A 42 -13.58 -6.39 14.52
C GLY A 42 -13.10 -5.04 13.97
N GLY A 43 -11.93 -4.98 13.30
CA GLY A 43 -11.45 -3.81 12.57
C GLY A 43 -11.98 -3.73 11.14
N TRP A 44 -11.68 -2.66 10.41
CA TRP A 44 -11.85 -2.59 8.95
C TRP A 44 -10.48 -2.49 8.28
N LEU A 45 -10.12 -3.43 7.41
CA LEU A 45 -8.83 -3.38 6.73
C LEU A 45 -8.83 -2.31 5.63
N THR A 46 -7.66 -1.68 5.40
CA THR A 46 -7.33 -1.09 4.10
C THR A 46 -7.42 -2.16 3.01
N ASP A 47 -7.52 -1.79 1.74
CA ASP A 47 -7.71 -2.80 0.69
C ASP A 47 -6.56 -3.81 0.67
N HIS A 48 -6.92 -5.09 0.69
CA HIS A 48 -6.05 -6.25 0.45
C HIS A 48 -6.66 -7.16 -0.64
N GLY A 49 -7.69 -6.68 -1.35
CA GLY A 49 -8.41 -7.41 -2.38
C GLY A 49 -7.71 -7.39 -3.75
N PRO A 50 -8.45 -7.64 -4.85
CA PRO A 50 -7.86 -7.80 -6.18
C PRO A 50 -7.08 -6.58 -6.69
N LYS A 51 -7.44 -5.36 -6.27
CA LYS A 51 -6.72 -4.15 -6.67
C LYS A 51 -5.34 -4.10 -6.04
N HIS A 52 -5.24 -4.39 -4.73
CA HIS A 52 -3.96 -4.55 -4.04
C HIS A 52 -3.07 -5.58 -4.72
N ILE A 53 -3.59 -6.78 -5.02
CA ILE A 53 -2.83 -7.83 -5.71
C ILE A 53 -2.30 -7.37 -7.07
N ALA A 54 -3.12 -6.68 -7.86
CA ALA A 54 -2.70 -6.13 -9.14
C ALA A 54 -1.61 -5.06 -8.97
N LYS A 55 -1.73 -4.22 -7.94
CA LYS A 55 -0.75 -3.18 -7.60
C LYS A 55 0.59 -3.79 -7.16
N VAL A 56 0.59 -4.78 -6.27
CA VAL A 56 1.81 -5.53 -5.88
C VAL A 56 2.49 -6.12 -7.11
N GLY A 57 1.73 -6.71 -8.04
CA GLY A 57 2.27 -7.20 -9.31
C GLY A 57 2.90 -6.09 -10.17
N SER A 58 2.29 -4.91 -10.21
CA SER A 58 2.86 -3.76 -10.92
C SER A 58 4.14 -3.24 -10.27
N GLU A 59 4.21 -3.15 -8.94
CA GLU A 59 5.42 -2.69 -8.25
C GLU A 59 6.55 -3.73 -8.37
N ALA A 60 6.23 -5.02 -8.31
CA ALA A 60 7.19 -6.09 -8.56
C ALA A 60 7.80 -5.98 -9.97
N ALA A 61 6.99 -5.69 -10.99
CA ALA A 61 7.48 -5.47 -12.36
C ALA A 61 8.49 -4.30 -12.44
N LYS A 62 8.17 -3.17 -11.79
CA LYS A 62 9.05 -2.00 -11.74
C LYS A 62 10.38 -2.31 -11.05
N ILE A 63 10.33 -2.99 -9.90
CA ILE A 63 11.53 -3.42 -9.17
C ILE A 63 12.41 -4.31 -10.07
N ILE A 64 11.81 -5.26 -10.78
CA ILE A 64 12.53 -6.14 -11.72
C ILE A 64 13.18 -5.34 -12.84
N GLY A 65 12.46 -4.36 -13.42
CA GLY A 65 13.02 -3.46 -14.43
C GLY A 65 14.20 -2.63 -13.92
N GLN A 66 14.12 -2.16 -12.68
CA GLN A 66 15.14 -1.31 -12.06
C GLN A 66 16.38 -2.05 -11.58
N MET A 67 16.22 -3.28 -11.08
CA MET A 67 17.35 -4.12 -10.66
C MET A 67 18.18 -4.63 -11.85
N GLY A 68 17.69 -4.47 -13.08
CA GLY A 68 18.40 -4.84 -14.31
C GLY A 68 18.76 -6.32 -14.37
N ALA A 69 18.03 -7.17 -13.65
CA ALA A 69 18.26 -8.60 -13.60
C ALA A 69 17.05 -9.36 -14.13
N GLU A 70 17.30 -10.31 -15.03
CA GLU A 70 16.26 -11.11 -15.64
C GLU A 70 15.83 -12.24 -14.69
N LEU A 71 14.52 -12.50 -14.67
CA LEU A 71 13.94 -13.68 -14.05
C LEU A 71 13.66 -14.71 -15.16
N VAL A 72 13.94 -15.99 -14.88
CA VAL A 72 13.52 -17.05 -15.81
C VAL A 72 11.99 -17.20 -15.76
N PRO A 73 11.32 -17.74 -16.80
CA PRO A 73 9.85 -17.84 -16.83
C PRO A 73 9.26 -18.56 -15.61
N TYR A 74 9.98 -19.54 -15.07
CA TYR A 74 9.58 -20.24 -13.86
C TYR A 74 9.63 -19.39 -12.59
N GLU A 75 10.60 -18.48 -12.49
CA GLU A 75 10.69 -17.53 -11.38
C GLU A 75 9.55 -16.50 -11.44
N ILE A 76 9.20 -16.02 -12.64
CA ILE A 76 8.05 -15.13 -12.85
C ILE A 76 6.76 -15.85 -12.44
N PHE A 77 6.59 -17.10 -12.85
CA PHE A 77 5.46 -17.94 -12.45
C PHE A 77 5.36 -18.07 -10.93
N LEU A 78 6.44 -18.47 -10.24
CA LEU A 78 6.46 -18.60 -8.78
C LEU A 78 6.20 -17.27 -8.06
N LEU A 79 6.73 -16.16 -8.56
CA LEU A 79 6.47 -14.83 -8.02
C LEU A 79 5.00 -14.46 -8.14
N LEU A 80 4.38 -14.68 -9.31
CA LEU A 80 2.95 -14.44 -9.52
C LEU A 80 2.09 -15.33 -8.60
N LEU A 81 2.43 -16.61 -8.42
CA LEU A 81 1.73 -17.46 -7.45
C LEU A 81 1.83 -16.88 -6.03
N SER A 82 3.03 -16.44 -5.64
CA SER A 82 3.31 -15.89 -4.30
C SER A 82 2.53 -14.60 -4.06
N ILE A 83 2.45 -13.71 -5.06
CA ILE A 83 1.64 -12.49 -5.03
C ILE A 83 0.16 -12.82 -4.84
N GLN A 84 -0.37 -13.83 -5.53
CA GLN A 84 -1.78 -14.23 -5.39
C GLN A 84 -2.13 -14.73 -3.99
N VAL A 85 -1.16 -15.28 -3.24
CA VAL A 85 -1.42 -15.94 -1.96
C VAL A 85 -0.91 -15.20 -0.72
N HIS A 86 -0.11 -14.14 -0.85
CA HIS A 86 0.54 -13.52 0.30
C HIS A 86 -0.44 -13.08 1.41
N ASP A 87 -1.57 -12.51 1.01
CA ASP A 87 -2.57 -11.95 1.94
C ASP A 87 -3.84 -12.78 2.10
N ILE A 88 -4.00 -13.91 1.41
CA ILE A 88 -5.29 -14.64 1.37
C ILE A 88 -5.74 -15.12 2.75
N ALA A 89 -4.78 -15.34 3.66
CA ALA A 89 -5.04 -15.77 5.03
C ALA A 89 -5.68 -14.68 5.91
N ASN A 90 -5.62 -13.40 5.50
CA ASN A 90 -6.32 -12.32 6.19
C ASN A 90 -7.84 -12.55 6.24
N ILE A 91 -8.41 -13.35 5.34
CA ILE A 91 -9.83 -13.73 5.39
C ILE A 91 -10.24 -14.38 6.73
N SER A 92 -9.27 -14.93 7.47
CA SER A 92 -9.46 -15.54 8.80
C SER A 92 -8.82 -14.70 9.91
N GLY A 93 -8.71 -13.38 9.72
CA GLY A 93 -8.06 -12.44 10.65
C GLY A 93 -6.58 -12.18 10.33
N ARG A 94 -6.03 -11.08 10.82
CA ARG A 94 -4.68 -10.56 10.52
C ARG A 94 -3.57 -11.24 11.31
N ALA A 95 -3.89 -11.69 12.53
CA ALA A 95 -2.89 -12.23 13.43
C ALA A 95 -2.22 -13.47 12.81
N ASN A 96 -0.90 -13.43 12.63
CA ASN A 96 -0.09 -14.50 12.06
C ASN A 96 -0.63 -15.02 10.72
N HIS A 97 -1.26 -14.17 9.89
CA HIS A 97 -1.86 -14.59 8.62
C HIS A 97 -0.81 -15.17 7.66
N GLU A 98 0.43 -14.66 7.71
CA GLU A 98 1.54 -15.13 6.91
C GLU A 98 1.84 -16.64 7.11
N ASN A 99 1.44 -17.21 8.25
CA ASN A 99 1.65 -18.63 8.57
C ASN A 99 0.45 -19.53 8.23
N ARG A 100 -0.68 -18.96 7.76
CA ARG A 100 -1.95 -19.66 7.54
C ARG A 100 -2.38 -19.74 6.08
N ILE A 101 -1.50 -19.34 5.16
CA ILE A 101 -1.74 -19.38 3.71
C ILE A 101 -2.13 -20.80 3.26
N ASP A 102 -1.48 -21.83 3.83
CA ASP A 102 -1.74 -23.24 3.50
C ASP A 102 -3.17 -23.70 3.82
N GLU A 103 -3.76 -23.17 4.89
CA GLU A 103 -5.12 -23.51 5.30
C GLU A 103 -6.14 -23.05 4.26
N VAL A 104 -5.97 -21.82 3.76
CA VAL A 104 -6.86 -21.26 2.73
C VAL A 104 -6.64 -21.98 1.40
N TRP A 105 -5.38 -22.22 1.02
CA TRP A 105 -5.05 -22.97 -0.17
C TRP A 105 -5.74 -24.35 -0.18
N GLY A 106 -5.60 -25.11 0.91
CA GLY A 106 -6.17 -26.45 1.04
C GLY A 106 -7.70 -26.47 0.95
N ARG A 107 -8.38 -25.38 1.33
CA ARG A 107 -9.84 -25.26 1.18
C ARG A 107 -10.28 -24.96 -0.25
N VAL A 108 -9.51 -24.15 -0.99
CA VAL A 108 -9.85 -23.73 -2.35
C VAL A 108 -9.54 -24.83 -3.36
N PHE A 109 -8.35 -25.40 -3.27
CA PHE A 109 -7.85 -26.36 -4.27
C PHE A 109 -7.90 -27.80 -3.77
N GLY A 110 -8.15 -28.04 -2.49
CA GLY A 110 -7.89 -29.34 -1.87
C GLY A 110 -6.40 -29.56 -1.60
N PRO A 111 -6.02 -30.67 -0.94
CA PRO A 111 -4.63 -30.93 -0.57
C PRO A 111 -3.70 -31.14 -1.77
N LEU A 112 -4.25 -31.48 -2.94
CA LEU A 112 -3.52 -31.83 -4.16
C LEU A 112 -3.87 -30.96 -5.37
N GLY A 113 -4.75 -29.95 -5.25
CA GLY A 113 -5.34 -29.26 -6.41
C GLY A 113 -4.42 -28.34 -7.21
N PHE A 114 -3.13 -28.42 -6.93
CA PHE A 114 -2.05 -27.83 -7.72
C PHE A 114 -0.80 -28.70 -7.48
N ASP A 115 0.21 -28.60 -8.35
CA ASP A 115 1.50 -29.25 -8.10
C ASP A 115 2.02 -28.89 -6.70
N SER A 116 2.11 -29.91 -5.83
CA SER A 116 2.43 -29.74 -4.41
C SER A 116 3.76 -29.04 -4.18
N LEU A 117 4.71 -29.21 -5.08
CA LEU A 117 6.01 -28.60 -4.95
C LEU A 117 5.90 -27.09 -5.27
N ASP A 118 5.08 -26.69 -6.26
CA ASP A 118 4.94 -25.28 -6.69
C ASP A 118 4.21 -24.47 -5.64
N LYS A 119 3.17 -25.10 -5.08
CA LYS A 119 2.49 -24.64 -3.87
C LYS A 119 3.49 -24.37 -2.75
N ASN A 120 4.30 -25.36 -2.38
CA ASN A 120 5.21 -25.24 -1.23
C ASN A 120 6.21 -24.10 -1.41
N MET A 121 6.77 -23.95 -2.62
CA MET A 121 7.69 -22.86 -2.92
C MET A 121 7.01 -21.50 -2.87
N ALA A 122 5.82 -21.36 -3.48
CA ALA A 122 5.07 -20.12 -3.48
C ALA A 122 4.65 -19.69 -2.06
N ILE A 123 4.17 -20.64 -1.24
CA ILE A 123 3.84 -20.37 0.16
C ILE A 123 5.09 -19.97 0.94
N GLN A 124 6.23 -20.65 0.74
CA GLN A 124 7.48 -20.31 1.43
C GLN A 124 7.93 -18.88 1.11
N ILE A 125 7.86 -18.46 -0.16
CA ILE A 125 8.16 -17.10 -0.59
C ILE A 125 7.16 -16.12 0.04
N ALA A 126 5.86 -16.38 -0.13
CA ALA A 126 4.79 -15.52 0.34
C ALA A 126 4.79 -15.31 1.86
N SER A 127 5.10 -16.34 2.65
CA SER A 127 5.09 -16.27 4.12
C SER A 127 6.15 -15.32 4.69
N THR A 128 7.12 -14.88 3.90
CA THR A 128 8.17 -13.96 4.37
C THR A 128 7.83 -12.49 4.26
N HIS A 129 6.72 -12.13 3.59
CA HIS A 129 6.34 -10.72 3.42
C HIS A 129 6.05 -10.05 4.78
N GLY A 130 5.53 -10.81 5.76
CA GLY A 130 5.24 -10.37 7.11
C GLY A 130 5.83 -11.27 8.20
N GLY A 131 5.41 -11.03 9.46
CA GLY A 131 5.71 -11.92 10.59
C GLY A 131 7.09 -11.74 11.22
N ASN A 132 7.61 -12.84 11.79
CA ASN A 132 8.93 -12.96 12.43
C ASN A 132 9.51 -14.35 12.09
N PHE A 133 10.83 -14.42 11.99
CA PHE A 133 11.59 -15.67 11.86
C PHE A 133 12.64 -15.74 12.97
N GLU A 134 12.63 -16.82 13.76
CA GLU A 134 13.54 -17.03 14.90
C GLU A 134 13.57 -15.82 15.88
N GLY A 135 12.40 -15.21 16.13
CA GLY A 135 12.27 -14.04 17.01
C GLY A 135 12.76 -12.72 16.39
N SER A 136 13.14 -12.71 15.11
CA SER A 136 13.62 -11.53 14.38
C SER A 136 12.68 -11.15 13.24
N LYS A 137 12.66 -9.86 12.90
CA LYS A 137 12.00 -9.33 11.68
C LYS A 137 12.74 -9.69 10.38
N SER A 138 13.87 -10.40 10.47
CA SER A 138 14.67 -10.85 9.32
C SER A 138 14.10 -12.12 8.64
N THR A 139 12.90 -12.00 8.06
CA THR A 139 12.12 -13.12 7.52
C THR A 139 12.68 -13.74 6.23
N LEU A 140 13.35 -12.98 5.36
CA LEU A 140 13.94 -13.47 4.09
C LEU A 140 15.05 -14.53 4.31
N ARG A 141 15.59 -14.63 5.54
CA ARG A 141 16.56 -15.67 5.92
C ARG A 141 15.93 -17.06 6.00
N ALA A 142 14.61 -17.16 6.14
CA ALA A 142 13.86 -18.42 6.15
C ALA A 142 13.81 -19.13 4.79
N VAL A 143 14.23 -18.42 3.73
CA VAL A 143 14.16 -18.88 2.35
C VAL A 143 15.57 -19.09 1.81
N GLU A 144 15.80 -20.22 1.14
CA GLU A 144 17.08 -20.53 0.51
C GLU A 144 17.46 -19.50 -0.57
N PRO A 145 18.73 -19.08 -0.67
CA PRO A 145 19.13 -18.06 -1.64
C PRO A 145 19.04 -18.58 -3.08
N ASN A 146 19.42 -19.84 -3.28
CA ASN A 146 19.41 -20.52 -4.57
C ASN A 146 18.98 -21.96 -4.34
N THR A 147 18.18 -22.50 -5.26
CA THR A 147 17.92 -23.93 -5.30
C THR A 147 17.72 -24.40 -6.74
N LYS A 148 17.67 -25.71 -6.93
CA LYS A 148 17.26 -26.32 -8.18
C LYS A 148 15.94 -27.00 -7.98
N TYR A 149 15.01 -26.68 -8.86
CA TYR A 149 13.65 -27.12 -8.72
C TYR A 149 13.15 -27.58 -10.09
N LYS A 150 12.76 -28.85 -10.23
CA LYS A 150 12.53 -29.51 -11.54
C LYS A 150 13.72 -29.33 -12.51
N ASN A 151 14.95 -29.35 -11.97
CA ASN A 151 16.22 -29.04 -12.65
C ASN A 151 16.35 -27.60 -13.18
N ILE A 152 15.42 -26.71 -12.87
CA ILE A 152 15.47 -25.28 -13.18
C ILE A 152 16.16 -24.55 -12.01
N PRO A 153 17.20 -23.75 -12.24
CA PRO A 153 17.76 -22.90 -11.20
C PRO A 153 16.75 -21.81 -10.84
N ILE A 154 16.47 -21.66 -9.56
CA ILE A 154 15.59 -20.62 -9.04
C ILE A 154 16.27 -19.90 -7.87
N ARG A 155 15.90 -18.64 -7.66
CA ARG A 155 16.41 -17.78 -6.58
C ARG A 155 15.27 -17.38 -5.62
N PRO A 156 14.77 -18.28 -4.75
CA PRO A 156 13.58 -18.01 -3.95
C PRO A 156 13.72 -16.79 -3.04
N ARG A 157 14.90 -16.55 -2.46
CA ARG A 157 15.15 -15.37 -1.63
C ARG A 157 15.08 -14.06 -2.42
N LEU A 158 15.51 -14.05 -3.68
CA LEU A 158 15.33 -12.90 -4.57
C LEU A 158 13.84 -12.64 -4.78
N LEU A 159 13.05 -13.67 -5.10
CA LEU A 159 11.60 -13.53 -5.30
C LEU A 159 10.89 -13.03 -4.03
N ALA A 160 11.30 -13.53 -2.86
CA ALA A 160 10.80 -13.08 -1.57
C ALA A 160 11.12 -11.61 -1.29
N ALA A 161 12.34 -11.16 -1.61
CA ALA A 161 12.73 -9.76 -1.47
C ALA A 161 11.95 -8.83 -2.42
N ILE A 162 11.71 -9.28 -3.66
CA ILE A 162 10.88 -8.55 -4.64
C ILE A 162 9.45 -8.44 -4.12
N LEU A 163 8.82 -9.56 -3.71
CA LEU A 163 7.45 -9.57 -3.19
C LEU A 163 7.31 -8.65 -1.97
N LYS A 164 8.21 -8.79 -0.99
CA LYS A 164 8.14 -8.00 0.25
C LYS A 164 8.26 -6.50 -0.02
N LEU A 165 9.20 -6.08 -0.86
CA LEU A 165 9.34 -4.67 -1.22
C LEU A 165 8.17 -4.18 -2.08
N ALA A 166 7.67 -5.01 -3.00
CA ALA A 166 6.52 -4.67 -3.83
C ALA A 166 5.24 -4.48 -3.01
N ASP A 167 5.01 -5.31 -1.99
CA ASP A 167 3.89 -5.19 -1.05
C ASP A 167 3.97 -3.88 -0.24
N GLU A 168 5.15 -3.55 0.29
CA GLU A 168 5.36 -2.29 1.01
C GLU A 168 5.13 -1.06 0.11
N LEU A 169 5.57 -1.11 -1.16
CA LEU A 169 5.40 -0.03 -2.14
C LEU A 169 4.01 0.00 -2.79
N ALA A 170 3.19 -1.03 -2.57
CA ALA A 170 1.81 -1.08 -3.06
C ALA A 170 0.85 -0.24 -2.20
N GLU A 171 1.33 0.37 -1.11
CA GLU A 171 0.56 1.33 -0.35
C GLU A 171 0.26 2.60 -1.17
N GLU A 172 -1.02 2.95 -1.30
CA GLU A 172 -1.47 4.16 -1.99
C GLU A 172 -2.90 4.52 -1.60
N ILE A 173 -3.37 5.69 -2.03
CA ILE A 173 -4.72 6.22 -1.79
C ILE A 173 -5.85 5.23 -2.04
N ASP A 174 -5.72 4.37 -3.06
CA ASP A 174 -6.75 3.40 -3.43
C ASP A 174 -6.96 2.29 -2.38
N ARG A 175 -6.03 2.15 -1.42
CA ARG A 175 -6.18 1.26 -0.26
C ARG A 175 -7.12 1.82 0.80
N ALA A 176 -7.37 3.12 0.82
CA ALA A 176 -8.26 3.74 1.79
C ALA A 176 -9.73 3.53 1.42
N SER A 177 -10.57 3.26 2.42
CA SER A 177 -12.03 3.29 2.26
C SER A 177 -12.51 4.74 2.39
N ILE A 178 -12.19 5.58 1.40
CA ILE A 178 -12.43 7.04 1.40
C ILE A 178 -13.87 7.38 1.79
N VAL A 179 -14.85 6.72 1.18
CA VAL A 179 -16.27 6.97 1.48
C VAL A 179 -16.61 6.68 2.94
N GLN A 180 -16.08 5.61 3.53
CA GLN A 180 -16.33 5.30 4.93
C GLN A 180 -15.61 6.26 5.88
N LEU A 181 -14.42 6.71 5.48
CA LEU A 181 -13.66 7.72 6.21
C LEU A 181 -14.42 9.05 6.25
N GLU A 182 -14.88 9.54 5.10
CA GLU A 182 -15.64 10.80 4.97
C GLU A 182 -16.99 10.76 5.70
N LEU A 183 -17.65 9.59 5.73
CA LEU A 183 -18.90 9.40 6.46
C LEU A 183 -18.71 9.15 7.97
N GLY A 184 -17.47 9.02 8.45
CA GLY A 184 -17.18 8.69 9.85
C GLY A 184 -17.69 7.30 10.27
N LEU A 185 -17.72 6.35 9.33
CA LEU A 185 -18.25 4.99 9.53
C LEU A 185 -17.17 3.94 9.80
N LEU A 186 -15.90 4.32 9.70
CA LEU A 186 -14.79 3.41 10.00
C LEU A 186 -14.79 3.02 11.49
N PRO A 187 -14.56 1.74 11.83
CA PRO A 187 -14.28 1.33 13.20
C PRO A 187 -13.07 2.10 13.75
N LYS A 188 -13.14 2.44 15.03
CA LYS A 188 -12.10 3.22 15.72
C LYS A 188 -10.74 2.56 15.56
N GLU A 189 -10.69 1.25 15.69
CA GLU A 189 -9.50 0.40 15.60
C GLU A 189 -8.71 0.56 14.29
N SER A 190 -9.32 1.12 13.24
CA SER A 190 -8.75 1.21 11.90
C SER A 190 -8.62 2.62 11.34
N GLU A 191 -9.10 3.65 12.04
CA GLU A 191 -9.20 5.01 11.50
C GLU A 191 -7.88 5.53 10.93
N VAL A 192 -6.80 5.46 11.72
CA VAL A 192 -5.52 6.07 11.32
C VAL A 192 -4.92 5.40 10.08
N TYR A 193 -5.14 4.09 9.88
CA TYR A 193 -4.61 3.36 8.73
C TYR A 193 -5.24 3.89 7.44
N HIS A 194 -6.56 4.10 7.43
CA HIS A 194 -7.24 4.65 6.26
C HIS A 194 -6.92 6.13 6.04
N ILE A 195 -6.76 6.91 7.12
CA ILE A 195 -6.33 8.30 7.00
C ILE A 195 -4.95 8.35 6.36
N TYR A 196 -3.97 7.61 6.89
CA TYR A 196 -2.62 7.55 6.32
C TYR A 196 -2.66 7.18 4.83
N SER A 197 -3.30 6.04 4.48
CA SER A 197 -3.38 5.60 3.08
C SER A 197 -4.05 6.67 2.21
N SER A 198 -5.10 7.35 2.70
CA SER A 198 -5.83 8.37 1.93
C SER A 198 -4.97 9.57 1.51
N GLY A 199 -3.90 9.85 2.25
CA GLY A 199 -2.97 10.93 1.93
C GLY A 199 -1.74 10.50 1.16
N LEU A 200 -1.46 9.20 0.97
CA LEU A 200 -0.28 8.74 0.24
C LEU A 200 -0.54 8.74 -1.28
N HIS A 201 0.03 9.72 -1.97
CA HIS A 201 -0.16 9.92 -3.41
C HIS A 201 0.98 9.38 -4.27
N THR A 202 2.16 9.18 -3.70
CA THR A 202 3.31 8.66 -4.42
C THR A 202 4.13 7.78 -3.49
N ALA A 203 4.42 6.57 -3.95
CA ALA A 203 5.49 5.71 -3.47
C ALA A 203 6.29 5.26 -4.70
N HIS A 204 7.47 5.83 -4.91
CA HIS A 204 8.24 5.65 -6.14
C HIS A 204 9.70 5.34 -5.85
N VAL A 205 10.25 4.31 -6.47
CA VAL A 205 11.68 3.99 -6.39
C VAL A 205 12.43 4.74 -7.49
N GLU A 206 13.43 5.53 -7.10
CA GLU A 206 14.42 6.13 -7.98
C GLU A 206 15.74 5.37 -7.88
N ALA A 207 15.87 4.32 -8.71
CA ALA A 207 17.00 3.40 -8.69
C ALA A 207 18.36 4.07 -8.90
N SER A 208 18.42 5.15 -9.69
CA SER A 208 19.69 5.84 -9.99
C SER A 208 20.30 6.51 -8.75
N SER A 209 19.46 6.88 -7.79
CA SER A 209 19.86 7.51 -6.53
C SER A 209 19.74 6.60 -5.31
N GLY A 210 19.20 5.38 -5.48
CA GLY A 210 18.89 4.48 -4.37
C GLY A 210 17.83 5.01 -3.40
N THR A 211 16.90 5.85 -3.89
CA THR A 211 15.93 6.57 -3.06
C THR A 211 14.50 6.11 -3.31
N ILE A 212 13.68 6.00 -2.26
CA ILE A 212 12.22 5.95 -2.38
C ILE A 212 11.64 7.33 -2.11
N GLU A 213 10.84 7.87 -3.02
CA GLU A 213 10.08 9.10 -2.80
C GLU A 213 8.68 8.78 -2.28
N LEU A 214 8.32 9.37 -1.14
CA LEU A 214 6.99 9.36 -0.56
C LEU A 214 6.39 10.77 -0.57
N LYS A 215 5.27 10.95 -1.28
CA LYS A 215 4.54 12.24 -1.30
C LYS A 215 3.19 12.06 -0.65
N LEU A 216 2.94 12.84 0.41
CA LEU A 216 1.72 12.80 1.18
C LEU A 216 1.02 14.15 1.20
N ALA A 217 -0.32 14.14 1.20
CA ALA A 217 -1.14 15.34 1.32
C ALA A 217 -2.30 15.12 2.30
N PHE A 218 -2.50 16.08 3.21
CA PHE A 218 -3.52 15.98 4.25
C PHE A 218 -4.16 17.34 4.56
N SER A 219 -5.39 17.31 5.07
CA SER A 219 -6.04 18.45 5.72
C SER A 219 -5.39 18.74 7.09
N SER A 220 -5.25 20.01 7.45
CA SER A 220 -4.66 20.46 8.72
C SER A 220 -5.43 19.95 9.94
N GLU A 221 -6.75 19.71 9.80
CA GLU A 221 -7.62 19.17 10.85
C GLU A 221 -7.13 17.82 11.40
N TYR A 222 -6.46 17.02 10.56
CA TYR A 222 -5.99 15.70 10.95
C TYR A 222 -4.80 15.75 11.91
N PHE A 223 -4.10 16.88 12.02
CA PHE A 223 -2.95 17.00 12.91
C PHE A 223 -3.31 17.52 14.31
N GLY A 224 -4.58 17.91 14.53
CA GLY A 224 -5.04 18.49 15.77
C GLY A 224 -5.55 17.50 16.83
N ARG A 225 -5.76 16.24 16.46
CA ARG A 225 -6.43 15.19 17.26
C ARG A 225 -5.81 13.80 17.06
N LYS A 226 -6.19 12.86 17.92
CA LYS A 226 -5.85 11.44 17.80
C LYS A 226 -6.92 10.66 17.03
N PHE A 227 -6.50 9.57 16.42
CA PHE A 227 -7.35 8.60 15.72
C PHE A 227 -7.14 7.23 16.31
N GLY A 228 -8.17 6.38 16.26
CA GLY A 228 -8.01 5.03 16.77
C GLY A 228 -7.03 4.19 15.92
N LYS A 229 -6.31 3.32 16.62
CA LYS A 229 -5.29 2.39 16.11
C LYS A 229 -5.28 1.14 16.97
N GLY A 230 -5.89 0.06 16.48
CA GLY A 230 -6.15 -1.14 17.28
C GLY A 230 -6.89 -0.76 18.58
N LYS A 231 -6.35 -1.17 19.73
CA LYS A 231 -6.96 -0.88 21.04
C LYS A 231 -6.61 0.50 21.62
N GLY A 232 -5.87 1.32 20.90
CA GLY A 232 -5.40 2.63 21.36
C GLY A 232 -5.73 3.74 20.37
N GLU A 233 -5.10 4.88 20.57
CA GLU A 233 -5.20 6.05 19.69
C GLU A 233 -3.82 6.66 19.46
N VAL A 234 -3.62 7.28 18.30
CA VAL A 234 -2.33 7.85 17.86
C VAL A 234 -2.56 9.15 17.09
N PHE A 235 -1.58 10.06 17.08
CA PHE A 235 -1.63 11.20 16.16
C PHE A 235 -1.24 10.78 14.74
N LEU A 236 -1.82 11.44 13.72
CA LEU A 236 -1.47 11.15 12.33
C LEU A 236 0.03 11.36 12.05
N LEU A 237 0.66 12.37 12.64
CA LEU A 237 2.10 12.61 12.47
C LEU A 237 2.94 11.42 12.96
N GLU A 238 2.57 10.84 14.10
CA GLU A 238 3.26 9.67 14.66
C GLU A 238 3.05 8.44 13.77
N GLU A 239 1.84 8.23 13.22
CA GLU A 239 1.59 7.17 12.24
C GLU A 239 2.43 7.37 10.98
N ILE A 240 2.51 8.59 10.45
CA ILE A 240 3.36 8.90 9.29
C ILE A 240 4.80 8.51 9.60
N PHE A 241 5.34 8.89 10.76
CA PHE A 241 6.70 8.53 11.16
C PHE A 241 6.90 7.01 11.28
N GLU A 242 5.95 6.29 11.88
CA GLU A 242 6.02 4.83 11.99
C GLU A 242 6.01 4.15 10.61
N ARG A 243 5.14 4.60 9.70
CA ARG A 243 5.01 4.04 8.35
C ARG A 243 6.23 4.34 7.49
N THR A 244 6.75 5.56 7.49
CA THR A 244 7.94 5.90 6.68
C THR A 244 9.20 5.23 7.22
N LEU A 245 9.35 5.09 8.54
CA LEU A 245 10.43 4.32 9.14
C LEU A 245 10.36 2.83 8.79
N LYS A 246 9.14 2.26 8.75
CA LYS A 246 8.91 0.90 8.26
C LYS A 246 9.34 0.76 6.80
N THR A 247 8.86 1.63 5.91
CA THR A 247 9.24 1.61 4.49
C THR A 247 10.75 1.69 4.30
N TRP A 248 11.44 2.60 5.00
CA TRP A 248 12.90 2.71 4.97
C TRP A 248 13.60 1.44 5.46
N SER A 249 13.17 0.89 6.58
CA SER A 249 13.75 -0.34 7.16
C SER A 249 13.58 -1.53 6.23
N GLU A 250 12.39 -1.68 5.63
CA GLU A 250 12.11 -2.77 4.70
C GLU A 250 12.85 -2.60 3.37
N ALA A 251 13.02 -1.37 2.88
CA ALA A 251 13.79 -1.08 1.67
C ALA A 251 15.27 -1.44 1.84
N ILE A 252 15.90 -1.04 2.93
CA ILE A 252 17.29 -1.44 3.25
C ILE A 252 17.39 -2.94 3.40
N TYR A 253 16.42 -3.56 4.06
CA TYR A 253 16.45 -5.01 4.27
C TYR A 253 16.33 -5.80 2.96
N CYS A 254 15.37 -5.43 2.11
CA CYS A 254 15.13 -6.13 0.85
C CYS A 254 16.25 -5.89 -0.16
N SER A 255 16.76 -4.65 -0.27
CA SER A 255 17.80 -4.28 -1.25
C SER A 255 19.10 -5.09 -1.13
N ARG A 256 19.41 -5.63 0.06
CA ARG A 256 20.52 -6.58 0.29
C ARG A 256 20.42 -7.87 -0.56
N PHE A 257 19.23 -8.17 -1.06
CA PHE A 257 18.94 -9.36 -1.87
C PHE A 257 18.51 -9.01 -3.30
N LEU A 258 18.46 -7.71 -3.65
CA LEU A 258 18.10 -7.23 -4.99
C LEU A 258 19.39 -6.87 -5.76
N PRO A 259 19.73 -7.58 -6.85
CA PRO A 259 20.93 -7.29 -7.62
C PRO A 259 20.86 -5.89 -8.24
N ASN A 260 21.94 -5.11 -8.16
CA ASN A 260 22.04 -3.76 -8.76
C ASN A 260 20.97 -2.73 -8.31
N LEU A 261 20.16 -3.03 -7.30
CA LEU A 261 19.19 -2.10 -6.72
C LEU A 261 19.47 -1.96 -5.23
N LEU A 262 20.39 -1.06 -4.90
CA LEU A 262 20.69 -0.70 -3.52
C LEU A 262 19.82 0.50 -3.12
N LEU A 263 19.00 0.32 -2.09
CA LEU A 263 18.12 1.36 -1.55
C LEU A 263 18.64 1.77 -0.17
N THR A 264 18.99 3.03 -0.02
CA THR A 264 19.61 3.59 1.19
C THR A 264 18.82 4.74 1.79
N THR A 265 17.91 5.33 1.01
CA THR A 265 17.21 6.57 1.38
C THR A 265 15.71 6.49 1.14
N VAL A 266 14.96 7.18 2.00
CA VAL A 266 13.54 7.50 1.79
C VAL A 266 13.35 9.01 1.96
N ASP A 267 12.91 9.67 0.91
CA ASP A 267 12.56 11.09 0.92
C ASP A 267 11.06 11.24 1.14
N VAL A 268 10.69 11.96 2.20
CA VAL A 268 9.29 12.16 2.58
C VAL A 268 8.93 13.63 2.44
N ASP A 269 7.81 13.88 1.75
CA ASP A 269 7.24 15.21 1.54
C ASP A 269 5.77 15.22 1.94
N VAL A 270 5.46 15.81 3.10
CA VAL A 270 4.10 15.93 3.63
C VAL A 270 3.61 17.36 3.42
N GLN A 271 2.61 17.51 2.54
CA GLN A 271 1.90 18.76 2.31
C GLN A 271 0.65 18.81 3.20
N ILE A 272 0.50 19.90 3.95
CA ILE A 272 -0.62 20.11 4.86
C ILE A 272 -1.40 21.32 4.36
N PHE A 273 -2.66 21.11 4.01
CA PHE A 273 -3.54 22.12 3.47
C PHE A 273 -4.52 22.59 4.53
N ASP A 274 -4.75 23.89 4.58
CA ASP A 274 -5.82 24.44 5.41
C ASP A 274 -7.19 24.05 4.84
N GLU A 275 -8.11 23.62 5.71
CA GLU A 275 -9.39 23.08 5.27
C GLU A 275 -10.30 24.16 4.66
N GLU A 276 -10.28 25.38 5.18
CA GLU A 276 -11.17 26.45 4.73
C GLU A 276 -10.66 27.10 3.44
N THR A 277 -9.38 27.49 3.44
CA THR A 277 -8.77 28.23 2.34
C THR A 277 -8.27 27.33 1.22
N LYS A 278 -8.07 26.03 1.49
CA LYS A 278 -7.45 25.04 0.59
C LYS A 278 -6.02 25.39 0.16
N LEU A 279 -5.38 26.35 0.83
CA LEU A 279 -3.99 26.74 0.60
C LEU A 279 -3.04 25.87 1.41
N GLU A 280 -1.78 25.74 0.96
CA GLU A 280 -0.73 25.03 1.72
C GLU A 280 -0.45 25.83 3.01
N ALA A 281 -0.83 25.24 4.15
CA ALA A 281 -0.61 25.81 5.47
C ALA A 281 0.79 25.48 6.00
N CYS A 282 1.25 24.26 5.75
CA CYS A 282 2.56 23.82 6.18
C CYS A 282 3.09 22.73 5.24
N ARG A 283 4.40 22.59 5.20
CA ARG A 283 5.09 21.50 4.52
C ARG A 283 6.20 20.95 5.41
N VAL A 284 6.18 19.64 5.59
CA VAL A 284 7.16 18.88 6.37
C VAL A 284 7.92 17.99 5.39
N LYS A 285 9.22 18.25 5.26
CA LYS A 285 10.13 17.44 4.45
C LYS A 285 11.21 16.86 5.33
N TYR A 286 11.52 15.59 5.14
CA TYR A 286 12.60 14.92 5.84
C TYR A 286 13.12 13.73 5.03
N ARG A 287 14.35 13.32 5.32
CA ARG A 287 15.03 12.20 4.69
C ARG A 287 15.42 11.18 5.75
N LEU A 288 15.09 9.92 5.50
CA LEU A 288 15.63 8.77 6.23
C LEU A 288 16.80 8.22 5.43
N GLU A 289 17.96 8.04 6.05
CA GLU A 289 19.19 7.63 5.35
C GLU A 289 19.95 6.56 6.14
N ASP A 290 20.37 5.50 5.45
CA ASP A 290 21.31 4.52 6.00
C ASP A 290 22.71 5.14 6.09
N THR A 291 23.05 5.66 7.27
CA THR A 291 24.37 6.25 7.55
C THR A 291 25.44 5.21 7.88
N GLY A 292 25.07 3.93 7.98
CA GLY A 292 26.01 2.81 8.11
C GLY A 292 26.89 2.81 9.38
N TYR A 293 28.08 2.22 9.24
CA TYR A 293 29.07 2.06 10.30
C TYR A 293 29.80 3.38 10.60
N PRO A 294 30.14 3.70 11.88
CA PRO A 294 30.10 2.82 13.06
C PRO A 294 28.79 2.80 13.84
N THR A 295 27.82 3.61 13.47
CA THR A 295 26.65 3.88 14.32
C THR A 295 25.58 2.83 14.09
N VAL A 296 25.49 1.83 14.97
CA VAL A 296 24.47 0.77 14.88
C VAL A 296 23.59 0.79 16.12
N ALA A 297 22.61 1.69 16.12
CA ALA A 297 21.31 1.53 16.78
C ALA A 297 20.50 2.81 16.52
N ALA A 298 19.56 2.75 15.56
CA ALA A 298 18.46 3.70 15.57
C ALA A 298 17.36 3.14 16.48
N GLY A 299 17.01 3.88 17.52
CA GLY A 299 15.91 3.55 18.42
C GLY A 299 14.58 4.10 17.92
N ASP A 300 14.55 5.36 17.49
CA ASP A 300 13.37 6.02 16.94
C ASP A 300 13.66 6.81 15.64
N ILE A 301 12.64 7.44 15.05
CA ILE A 301 12.78 8.19 13.79
C ILE A 301 13.77 9.36 13.89
N TYR A 302 13.98 9.93 15.07
CA TYR A 302 14.84 11.10 15.27
C TYR A 302 16.32 10.70 15.30
N ASP A 303 16.61 9.44 15.65
CA ASP A 303 17.95 8.87 15.50
C ASP A 303 18.33 8.68 14.03
N VAL A 304 17.36 8.28 13.19
CA VAL A 304 17.56 8.11 11.73
C VAL A 304 17.52 9.45 10.99
N CYS A 305 16.75 10.41 11.50
CA CYS A 305 16.58 11.73 10.90
C CYS A 305 16.77 12.85 11.95
N PRO A 306 18.02 13.29 12.19
CA PRO A 306 18.31 14.37 13.13
C PRO A 306 17.61 15.69 12.79
N ASP A 307 17.28 15.93 11.51
CA ASP A 307 16.54 17.12 11.06
C ASP A 307 15.14 17.22 11.69
N LEU A 308 14.54 16.09 12.10
CA LEU A 308 13.29 16.09 12.85
C LEU A 308 13.48 16.45 14.32
N ALA A 309 14.69 16.28 14.87
CA ALA A 309 15.01 16.62 16.26
C ALA A 309 15.23 18.14 16.44
N ASP A 310 15.62 18.84 15.39
CA ASP A 310 15.67 20.31 15.33
C ASP A 310 14.97 20.83 14.06
N PHE A 311 13.66 20.60 13.99
CA PHE A 311 12.89 20.95 12.81
C PHE A 311 12.76 22.47 12.66
N LYS A 312 13.39 23.01 11.61
CA LYS A 312 13.41 24.45 11.30
C LYS A 312 13.94 25.32 12.45
N GLY A 313 14.84 24.80 13.29
CA GLY A 313 15.42 25.53 14.43
C GLY A 313 14.45 25.73 15.61
N LYS A 314 13.32 25.01 15.63
CA LYS A 314 12.27 25.12 16.67
C LYS A 314 12.27 23.91 17.60
N GLY A 315 13.31 23.07 17.56
CA GLY A 315 13.39 21.82 18.32
C GLY A 315 12.60 20.68 17.67
N ARG A 316 12.29 19.66 18.46
CA ARG A 316 11.73 18.39 17.98
C ARG A 316 10.36 18.61 17.32
N LEU A 317 10.18 18.06 16.12
CA LEU A 317 8.86 18.00 15.48
C LEU A 317 7.99 16.96 16.20
N THR A 318 6.98 17.40 16.93
CA THR A 318 5.99 16.59 17.64
C THR A 318 4.59 16.99 17.21
N PRO A 319 3.55 16.20 17.52
CA PRO A 319 2.16 16.61 17.26
C PRO A 319 1.83 17.99 17.83
N GLU A 320 2.31 18.30 19.04
CA GLU A 320 2.10 19.59 19.70
C GLU A 320 2.83 20.74 18.99
N SER A 321 4.09 20.55 18.60
CA SER A 321 4.85 21.60 17.92
C SER A 321 4.36 21.86 16.49
N LEU A 322 3.89 20.82 15.79
CA LEU A 322 3.20 20.97 14.51
C LEU A 322 1.87 21.70 14.67
N LYS A 323 1.04 21.31 15.65
CA LYS A 323 -0.24 21.97 15.95
C LYS A 323 -0.05 23.46 16.26
N ALA A 324 0.96 23.81 17.05
CA ALA A 324 1.30 25.19 17.35
C ALA A 324 1.68 25.98 16.08
N THR A 325 2.43 25.36 15.16
CA THR A 325 2.80 25.98 13.87
C THR A 325 1.57 26.22 12.99
N LEU A 326 0.67 25.24 12.91
CA LEU A 326 -0.57 25.38 12.14
C LEU A 326 -1.50 26.45 12.71
N SER A 327 -1.48 26.68 14.02
CA SER A 327 -2.29 27.70 14.69
C SER A 327 -1.68 29.10 14.67
N SER A 328 -0.35 29.24 14.54
CA SER A 328 0.28 30.56 14.44
C SER A 328 0.07 31.20 13.07
N ASP A 329 0.00 30.39 12.02
CA ASP A 329 -0.05 30.88 10.63
C ASP A 329 -1.47 31.30 10.22
N SER A 330 -2.52 30.79 10.89
CA SER A 330 -3.91 31.26 10.71
C SER A 330 -4.16 32.67 11.29
N SER A 331 -3.33 33.13 12.23
CA SER A 331 -3.44 34.45 12.86
C SER A 331 -2.77 35.60 12.08
N GLY A 332 -2.06 35.29 10.98
CA GLY A 332 -1.38 36.27 10.13
C GLY A 332 -2.27 36.93 9.05
N ALA A 333 -3.53 36.49 8.92
CA ALA A 333 -4.44 36.95 7.87
C ALA A 333 -5.78 37.45 8.43
N SER A 334 -5.76 38.38 9.39
CA SER A 334 -6.95 39.20 9.67
C SER A 334 -6.55 40.54 10.30
N SER A 335 -6.73 41.63 9.55
CA SER A 335 -6.95 42.94 10.15
C SER A 335 -8.32 43.46 9.73
N SER A 336 -9.05 43.99 10.72
CA SER A 336 -10.43 44.54 10.73
C SER A 336 -11.55 43.50 10.55
N SER A 337 -12.59 43.42 11.38
CA SER A 337 -13.23 44.41 12.26
C SER A 337 -14.00 43.72 13.39
N GLU A 338 -14.18 44.41 14.52
CA GLU A 338 -15.13 44.10 15.59
C GLU A 338 -16.58 44.05 15.08
N ALA A 339 -17.38 43.09 15.56
CA ALA A 339 -18.69 43.32 16.20
C ALA A 339 -19.35 42.01 16.66
N ASP A 340 -19.74 42.03 17.94
CA ASP A 340 -20.91 41.46 18.59
C ASP A 340 -21.25 39.96 18.59
N ALA A 341 -21.62 39.55 19.81
CA ALA A 341 -22.08 38.24 20.23
C ALA A 341 -23.44 37.88 19.63
N ASP A 342 -23.65 36.58 19.37
CA ASP A 342 -24.84 35.88 19.82
C ASP A 342 -24.59 34.36 19.87
N GLU A 343 -25.08 33.78 20.96
CA GLU A 343 -25.06 32.37 21.32
C GLU A 343 -26.13 31.64 20.50
N GLU A 344 -25.77 30.67 19.65
CA GLU A 344 -26.74 29.69 19.13
C GLU A 344 -26.10 28.35 18.76
N ASP A 345 -26.55 27.35 19.50
CA ASP A 345 -26.36 25.91 19.38
C ASP A 345 -26.87 25.40 18.01
N LYS A 346 -26.00 24.83 17.15
CA LYS A 346 -26.41 24.12 15.93
C LYS A 346 -25.50 22.94 15.58
N ASP A 347 -25.81 21.82 16.20
CA ASP A 347 -25.57 20.48 15.66
C ASP A 347 -26.51 20.21 14.45
N VAL A 348 -26.08 19.34 13.53
CA VAL A 348 -26.83 18.81 12.37
C VAL A 348 -27.19 19.79 11.23
N SER A 349 -26.23 20.25 10.41
CA SER A 349 -26.56 20.89 9.11
C SER A 349 -25.79 20.42 7.87
N SER A 350 -24.77 19.56 8.02
CA SER A 350 -23.98 19.07 6.89
C SER A 350 -24.62 17.87 6.17
N ILE A 351 -25.39 17.04 6.88
CA ILE A 351 -26.05 15.83 6.33
C ILE A 351 -27.18 16.19 5.34
N GLY A 352 -27.89 17.30 5.56
CA GLY A 352 -28.99 17.74 4.71
C GLY A 352 -28.58 18.20 3.30
N ARG A 353 -27.31 18.59 3.11
CA ARG A 353 -26.81 19.08 1.80
C ARG A 353 -26.40 17.95 0.87
N ILE A 354 -25.86 16.85 1.40
CA ILE A 354 -25.36 15.71 0.60
C ILE A 354 -26.51 14.86 0.06
N VAL A 355 -27.56 14.60 0.86
CA VAL A 355 -28.74 13.82 0.41
C VAL A 355 -29.48 14.51 -0.76
N LYS A 356 -29.46 15.84 -0.80
CA LYS A 356 -30.10 16.64 -1.86
C LYS A 356 -29.31 16.61 -3.18
N ALA A 357 -27.98 16.54 -3.12
CA ALA A 357 -27.11 16.45 -4.29
C ALA A 357 -27.21 15.07 -4.97
N VAL A 358 -27.24 13.99 -4.18
CA VAL A 358 -27.36 12.62 -4.71
C VAL A 358 -28.74 12.35 -5.31
N SER A 359 -29.81 12.90 -4.73
CA SER A 359 -31.18 12.78 -5.27
C SER A 359 -31.39 13.55 -6.57
N GLY A 360 -30.65 14.65 -6.79
CA GLY A 360 -30.67 15.41 -8.04
C GLY A 360 -30.01 14.65 -9.20
N PHE A 361 -28.90 13.96 -8.92
CA PHE A 361 -28.12 13.25 -9.94
C PHE A 361 -28.81 11.98 -10.48
N LEU A 362 -29.61 11.30 -9.65
CA LEU A 362 -30.33 10.10 -10.07
C LEU A 362 -31.55 10.39 -10.98
N ASN A 363 -32.15 11.59 -10.87
CA ASN A 363 -33.32 11.96 -11.68
C ASN A 363 -32.98 12.43 -13.11
N GLU A 364 -31.74 12.89 -13.37
CA GLU A 364 -31.35 13.34 -14.72
C GLU A 364 -30.95 12.19 -15.67
N ASN A 365 -30.62 11.00 -15.15
CA ASN A 365 -30.18 9.85 -15.95
C ASN A 365 -31.32 8.97 -16.51
N HIS A 366 -32.60 9.32 -16.27
CA HIS A 366 -33.76 8.62 -16.85
C HIS A 366 -34.37 9.28 -18.09
N ARG A 367 -33.70 10.28 -18.68
CA ARG A 367 -34.16 10.93 -19.92
C ARG A 367 -33.07 11.00 -21.01
N ARG A 368 -32.59 9.86 -21.51
CA ARG A 368 -31.94 9.81 -22.84
C ARG A 368 -32.46 8.63 -23.66
N LYS A 369 -33.03 8.95 -24.83
CA LYS A 369 -33.59 8.04 -25.84
C LYS A 369 -32.46 7.32 -26.62
N PRO A 370 -32.72 6.14 -27.22
CA PRO A 370 -31.70 5.35 -27.91
C PRO A 370 -31.38 5.93 -29.31
N ILE A 371 -30.10 5.90 -29.68
CA ILE A 371 -29.59 6.29 -31.01
C ILE A 371 -29.26 5.01 -31.80
N SER A 372 -29.71 4.97 -33.06
CA SER A 372 -29.64 3.82 -33.97
C SER A 372 -28.24 3.57 -34.53
N SER A 373 -27.92 2.29 -34.73
CA SER A 373 -26.71 1.77 -35.36
C SER A 373 -26.66 1.99 -36.88
N THR A 374 -25.52 2.46 -37.40
CA THR A 374 -25.13 2.33 -38.81
C THR A 374 -23.88 1.46 -38.95
N HIS A 375 -24.00 0.44 -39.80
CA HIS A 375 -22.95 -0.50 -40.15
C HIS A 375 -21.85 0.14 -41.01
N THR A 376 -20.59 -0.13 -40.68
CA THR A 376 -19.47 0.01 -41.63
C THR A 376 -18.74 -1.33 -41.73
N ARG A 377 -18.79 -1.93 -42.93
CA ARG A 377 -18.05 -3.14 -43.32
C ARG A 377 -16.59 -2.79 -43.60
N ILE A 378 -15.66 -3.54 -43.01
CA ILE A 378 -14.24 -3.52 -43.37
C ILE A 378 -13.92 -4.85 -44.07
N SER A 379 -13.40 -4.77 -45.29
CA SER A 379 -13.00 -5.91 -46.13
C SER A 379 -11.52 -6.25 -45.96
N PHE A 380 -11.20 -7.53 -45.77
CA PHE A 380 -9.83 -8.05 -45.82
C PHE A 380 -9.44 -8.45 -47.25
N ARG A 381 -8.29 -7.95 -47.73
CA ARG A 381 -7.57 -8.51 -48.87
C ARG A 381 -6.58 -9.57 -48.37
N ARG A 382 -6.68 -10.78 -48.92
CA ARG A 382 -5.67 -11.84 -48.79
C ARG A 382 -4.50 -11.53 -49.74
N GLY A 383 -3.28 -11.52 -49.20
CA GLY A 383 -2.04 -11.61 -49.96
C GLY A 383 -1.52 -13.04 -49.89
N SER A 384 -1.13 -13.57 -51.04
CA SER A 384 -0.65 -14.93 -51.26
C SER A 384 0.79 -15.12 -50.78
N CYS A 385 1.04 -16.23 -50.08
CA CYS A 385 2.04 -17.26 -50.39
C CYS A 385 1.62 -18.55 -49.68
#